data_AF-A0A370HXL3-F1
#
_entry.id   AF-A0A370HXL3-F1
#
_cell.length_a   1.000
_cell.length_b   1.000
_cell.length_c   1.000
_cell.angle_alpha   90.00
_cell.angle_beta   90.00
_cell.angle_gamma   90.00
#
_symmetry.space_group_name_H-M   'P 1'
#
loop_
_entity.id
_entity.type
_entity.pdbx_description
1 polymer ?
#
loop_
_entity_poly.entity_id
_entity_poly.type
_entity_poly.pdbx_seq_one_letter_code
_entity_poly.pdbx_strand_id
1 'polypeptide(L)'
;MSWCRLGPILAVAATVLCGGCGTASENTGAPTSPVWTPMPEVNYLSDFPVADKMSEKAAAELQVTHLRETLRLLPAELSFALSDHWDGFELGPNYRGSCLLHESGPDAPLKIGTTYVVTGAIRSPHSYLPDFRTAWQQLGWPVTYDERINPRIMKSTTPDHFTIVAEIADNGDFGVDITSPCFPSAAQGNAAPTPHSIPHP
;
A
#
# COMPACT_ATOMS: atom_id res chain seq x y z
N MET A 1 11.77 -41.84 -39.79
CA MET A 1 12.97 -41.59 -38.96
C MET A 1 12.50 -41.78 -37.52
N SER A 2 12.57 -42.95 -36.86
CA SER A 2 13.76 -43.73 -36.44
C SER A 2 14.87 -42.77 -36.02
N TRP A 3 15.38 -42.72 -34.79
CA TRP A 3 16.06 -43.80 -34.07
C TRP A 3 16.09 -43.58 -32.53
N CYS A 4 16.03 -44.72 -31.81
CA CYS A 4 16.78 -45.20 -30.63
C CYS A 4 17.16 -44.26 -29.45
N ARG A 5 16.98 -44.59 -28.15
CA ARG A 5 17.24 -45.79 -27.28
C ARG A 5 18.50 -45.58 -26.40
N LEU A 6 18.43 -46.20 -25.21
CA LEU A 6 19.48 -46.48 -24.19
C LEU A 6 19.71 -45.32 -23.19
N GLY A 7 19.74 -45.53 -21.87
CA GLY A 7 19.86 -46.75 -21.07
C GLY A 7 20.72 -46.43 -19.82
N PRO A 8 20.55 -47.17 -18.71
CA PRO A 8 21.02 -46.78 -17.38
C PRO A 8 22.44 -47.26 -17.08
N ILE A 9 23.11 -46.66 -16.07
CA ILE A 9 24.30 -47.27 -15.45
C ILE A 9 24.15 -47.19 -13.92
N LEU A 10 24.31 -48.39 -13.34
CA LEU A 10 24.31 -48.77 -11.95
C LEU A 10 25.75 -48.81 -11.42
N ALA A 11 25.86 -48.80 -10.08
CA ALA A 11 26.96 -49.33 -9.26
C ALA A 11 28.17 -48.39 -9.07
N VAL A 12 28.99 -48.46 -8.00
CA VAL A 12 29.34 -49.54 -7.07
C VAL A 12 29.76 -48.91 -5.72
N ALA A 13 29.53 -49.64 -4.62
CA ALA A 13 30.04 -49.32 -3.27
C ALA A 13 31.56 -49.52 -3.13
N ALA A 14 32.21 -48.78 -2.22
CA ALA A 14 33.51 -49.18 -1.69
C ALA A 14 33.63 -48.79 -0.21
N THR A 15 33.63 -49.82 0.64
CA THR A 15 34.02 -49.78 2.05
C THR A 15 35.43 -50.35 2.14
N VAL A 16 36.41 -49.65 2.75
CA VAL A 16 37.60 -50.26 3.36
C VAL A 16 38.05 -49.42 4.57
N LEU A 17 38.58 -50.16 5.55
CA LEU A 17 38.70 -49.94 6.99
C LEU A 17 39.94 -49.17 7.50
N CYS A 18 39.77 -48.68 8.74
CA CYS A 18 40.67 -48.64 9.90
C CYS A 18 42.08 -48.03 9.85
N GLY A 19 42.34 -47.15 10.85
CA GLY A 19 43.62 -47.11 11.54
C GLY A 19 43.90 -45.78 12.26
N GLY A 20 43.95 -45.79 13.60
CA GLY A 20 44.63 -44.73 14.36
C GLY A 20 44.02 -44.41 15.73
N CYS A 21 44.56 -45.01 16.79
CA CYS A 21 44.38 -44.57 18.17
C CYS A 21 45.08 -43.23 18.43
N GLY A 22 44.48 -42.35 19.23
CA GLY A 22 45.12 -41.16 19.79
C GLY A 22 44.22 -40.51 20.84
N THR A 23 44.68 -40.48 22.09
CA THR A 23 43.99 -39.93 23.27
C THR A 23 44.21 -38.42 23.43
N ALA A 24 43.23 -37.77 24.10
CA ALA A 24 43.33 -36.58 24.97
C ALA A 24 42.98 -35.19 24.39
N SER A 25 42.26 -34.43 25.25
CA SER A 25 41.94 -32.99 25.23
C SER A 25 40.97 -32.60 24.10
N GLU A 26 39.93 -31.79 24.27
CA GLU A 26 39.80 -30.61 25.10
C GLU A 26 38.30 -30.24 25.14
N ASN A 27 37.84 -29.69 26.26
CA ASN A 27 36.54 -29.02 26.34
C ASN A 27 36.47 -27.91 25.29
N THR A 28 35.75 -28.16 24.22
CA THR A 28 35.17 -27.10 23.38
C THR A 28 33.69 -27.39 23.28
N GLY A 29 32.91 -26.70 24.11
CA GLY A 29 31.47 -26.62 23.90
C GLY A 29 31.26 -26.19 22.46
N ALA A 30 30.64 -27.07 21.66
CA ALA A 30 30.16 -26.69 20.35
C ALA A 30 29.34 -25.42 20.54
N PRO A 31 29.56 -24.33 19.78
CA PRO A 31 28.61 -23.24 19.77
C PRO A 31 27.28 -23.87 19.40
N THR A 32 26.35 -23.91 20.34
CA THR A 32 24.96 -24.21 20.06
C THR A 32 24.60 -23.32 18.89
N SER A 33 24.33 -23.92 17.73
CA SER A 33 23.84 -23.20 16.57
C SER A 33 22.74 -22.27 17.07
N PRO A 34 22.76 -20.97 16.70
CA PRO A 34 21.70 -20.07 17.12
C PRO A 34 20.39 -20.75 16.75
N VAL A 35 19.57 -21.02 17.78
CA VAL A 35 18.21 -21.52 17.59
C VAL A 35 17.57 -20.49 16.66
N TRP A 36 17.38 -20.88 15.41
CA TRP A 36 16.77 -20.03 14.41
C TRP A 36 15.30 -19.96 14.80
N THR A 37 14.96 -18.99 15.64
CA THR A 37 13.56 -18.63 15.86
C THR A 37 13.10 -18.02 14.55
N PRO A 38 12.17 -18.64 13.80
CA PRO A 38 11.63 -18.01 12.61
C PRO A 38 11.06 -16.67 13.04
N MET A 39 11.58 -15.57 12.48
CA MET A 39 10.88 -14.30 12.61
C MET A 39 9.50 -14.52 11.99
N PRO A 40 8.40 -14.20 12.70
CA PRO A 40 7.07 -14.32 12.11
C PRO A 40 7.05 -13.51 10.81
N GLU A 41 6.52 -14.13 9.74
CA GLU A 41 6.39 -13.47 8.45
C GLU A 41 5.62 -12.15 8.64
N VAL A 42 6.30 -11.03 8.40
CA VAL A 42 5.70 -9.71 8.54
C VAL A 42 4.72 -9.53 7.38
N ASN A 43 3.43 -9.67 7.68
CA ASN A 43 2.37 -9.48 6.70
C ASN A 43 2.01 -7.99 6.59
N TYR A 44 2.33 -7.39 5.45
CA TYR A 44 2.01 -6.01 5.14
C TYR A 44 0.57 -5.86 4.60
N LEU A 45 -0.09 -4.78 4.99
CA LEU A 45 -1.37 -4.31 4.44
C LEU A 45 -1.22 -3.58 3.09
N SER A 46 0.02 -3.29 2.70
CA SER A 46 0.36 -2.58 1.47
C SER A 46 0.88 -3.57 0.43
N ASP A 47 0.38 -3.44 -0.79
CA ASP A 47 0.89 -4.18 -1.96
C ASP A 47 2.31 -3.71 -2.36
N PHE A 48 2.78 -2.60 -1.79
CA PHE A 48 4.07 -1.97 -2.08
C PHE A 48 5.00 -1.95 -0.86
N PRO A 49 6.34 -2.03 -1.07
CA PRO A 49 7.32 -1.89 0.00
C PRO A 49 7.21 -0.56 0.75
N VAL A 50 7.80 -0.50 1.94
CA VAL A 50 7.96 0.75 2.70
C VAL A 50 8.83 1.73 1.90
N ALA A 51 8.31 2.94 1.67
CA ALA A 51 9.04 4.05 1.08
C ALA A 51 9.97 4.67 2.13
N ASP A 52 11.19 4.15 2.23
CA ASP A 52 12.24 4.51 3.20
C ASP A 52 12.56 6.02 3.28
N LYS A 53 12.39 6.75 2.17
CA LYS A 53 12.62 8.20 2.08
C LYS A 53 11.36 9.04 2.30
N MET A 54 10.19 8.43 2.43
CA MET A 54 8.94 9.13 2.66
C MET A 54 8.85 9.56 4.13
N SER A 55 8.30 10.76 4.36
CA SER A 55 7.97 11.27 5.70
C SER A 55 6.50 11.62 5.77
N GLU A 56 5.93 11.76 6.97
CA GLU A 56 4.53 12.16 7.13
C GLU A 56 4.25 13.52 6.46
N LYS A 57 5.19 14.46 6.57
CA LYS A 57 5.10 15.77 5.90
C LYS A 57 5.07 15.64 4.38
N ALA A 58 6.01 14.90 3.80
CA ALA A 58 6.08 14.71 2.35
C ALA A 58 4.84 13.96 1.84
N ALA A 59 4.34 12.97 2.60
CA ALA A 59 3.13 12.26 2.27
C ALA A 59 1.91 13.20 2.22
N ALA A 60 1.74 14.08 3.22
CA ALA A 60 0.64 15.04 3.25
C ALA A 60 0.73 16.07 2.10
N GLU A 61 1.93 16.55 1.78
CA GLU A 61 2.15 17.49 0.66
C GLU A 61 1.85 16.83 -0.70
N LEU A 62 2.26 15.56 -0.88
CA LEU A 62 1.98 14.80 -2.10
C LEU A 62 0.51 14.42 -2.22
N GLN A 63 -0.19 14.10 -1.12
CA GLN A 63 -1.65 13.89 -1.15
C GLN A 63 -2.37 15.09 -1.78
N VAL A 64 -2.09 16.30 -1.28
CA VAL A 64 -2.70 17.53 -1.81
C VAL A 64 -2.31 17.76 -3.26
N THR A 65 -1.07 17.43 -3.65
CA THR A 65 -0.59 17.55 -5.02
C THR A 65 -1.36 16.63 -5.97
N HIS A 66 -1.46 15.34 -5.65
CA HIS A 66 -2.20 14.35 -6.46
C HIS A 66 -3.69 14.68 -6.57
N LEU A 67 -4.29 15.19 -5.49
CA LEU A 67 -5.68 15.65 -5.51
C LEU A 67 -5.87 16.89 -6.41
N ARG A 68 -4.94 17.85 -6.40
CA ARG A 68 -4.96 19.00 -7.31
C ARG A 68 -4.78 18.60 -8.78
N GLU A 69 -3.89 17.65 -9.05
CA GLU A 69 -3.70 17.11 -10.40
C GLU A 69 -4.96 16.42 -10.91
N THR A 70 -5.65 15.67 -10.04
CA THR A 70 -6.97 15.10 -10.33
C THR A 70 -7.97 16.21 -10.65
N LEU A 71 -8.13 17.21 -9.77
CA LEU A 71 -9.07 18.33 -9.97
C LEU A 71 -8.85 19.06 -11.29
N ARG A 72 -7.60 19.29 -11.70
CA ARG A 72 -7.27 20.00 -12.95
C ARG A 72 -7.87 19.35 -14.21
N LEU A 73 -8.20 18.06 -14.15
CA LEU A 73 -8.76 17.29 -15.26
C LEU A 73 -10.25 16.96 -15.06
N LEU A 74 -10.82 17.35 -13.93
CA LEU A 74 -12.25 17.20 -13.64
C LEU A 74 -13.05 18.41 -14.14
N PRO A 75 -14.39 18.33 -14.16
CA PRO A 75 -15.24 19.48 -14.43
C PRO A 75 -14.95 20.65 -13.47
N ALA A 76 -14.92 21.87 -14.03
CA ALA A 76 -14.46 23.08 -13.35
C ALA A 76 -15.30 23.48 -12.12
N GLU A 77 -16.54 22.99 -12.03
CA GLU A 77 -17.39 23.23 -10.88
C GLU A 77 -16.98 22.42 -9.64
N LEU A 78 -16.19 21.36 -9.80
CA LEU A 78 -15.86 20.46 -8.69
C LEU A 78 -14.74 21.02 -7.83
N SER A 79 -14.83 20.77 -6.53
CA SER A 79 -13.77 21.07 -5.54
C SER A 79 -13.78 20.01 -4.45
N PHE A 80 -12.71 19.93 -3.67
CA PHE A 80 -12.64 19.01 -2.53
C PHE A 80 -12.70 19.79 -1.21
N ALA A 81 -13.48 19.29 -0.25
CA ALA A 81 -13.53 19.85 1.10
C ALA A 81 -13.38 18.73 2.13
N LEU A 82 -12.68 19.00 3.24
CA LEU A 82 -12.77 18.13 4.40
C LEU A 82 -14.18 18.23 4.94
N SER A 83 -14.75 17.09 5.29
CA SER A 83 -15.99 17.00 6.02
C SER A 83 -15.70 16.48 7.42
N ASP A 84 -16.43 16.97 8.41
CA ASP A 84 -16.46 16.39 9.74
C ASP A 84 -17.31 15.10 9.79
N HIS A 85 -18.00 14.76 8.69
CA HIS A 85 -18.79 13.54 8.55
C HIS A 85 -18.60 12.85 7.20
N TRP A 86 -18.68 11.52 7.20
CA TRP A 86 -18.72 10.66 6.01
C TRP A 86 -19.61 9.45 6.27
N ASP A 87 -20.55 9.18 5.37
CA ASP A 87 -21.53 8.08 5.50
C ASP A 87 -22.26 8.07 6.87
N GLY A 88 -22.49 9.27 7.43
CA GLY A 88 -23.11 9.44 8.75
C GLY A 88 -22.19 9.22 9.97
N PHE A 89 -20.88 9.01 9.76
CA PHE A 89 -19.88 8.87 10.84
C PHE A 89 -19.00 10.11 10.94
N GLU A 90 -18.63 10.50 12.16
CA GLU A 90 -17.66 11.57 12.38
C GLU A 90 -16.27 11.18 11.87
N LEU A 91 -15.64 12.06 11.09
CA LEU A 91 -14.28 11.89 10.59
C LEU A 91 -13.31 12.90 11.21
N GLY A 92 -12.10 12.44 11.49
CA GLY A 92 -10.94 13.31 11.73
C GLY A 92 -10.31 13.77 10.40
N PRO A 93 -9.59 14.91 10.39
CA PRO A 93 -9.04 15.48 9.16
C PRO A 93 -7.96 14.62 8.50
N ASN A 94 -7.30 13.75 9.26
CA ASN A 94 -6.41 12.69 8.77
C ASN A 94 -6.58 11.49 9.69
N TYR A 95 -6.49 10.29 9.13
CA TYR A 95 -6.27 9.08 9.92
C TYR A 95 -4.87 8.54 9.67
N ARG A 96 -4.28 7.97 10.72
CA ARG A 96 -2.98 7.29 10.65
C ARG A 96 -3.20 5.81 10.92
N GLY A 97 -2.66 4.96 10.06
CA GLY A 97 -2.78 3.51 10.18
C GLY A 97 -1.42 2.84 10.26
N SER A 98 -1.36 1.72 10.99
CA SER A 98 -0.25 0.75 10.83
C SER A 98 -0.34 0.12 9.44
N CYS A 99 0.82 -0.14 8.85
CA CYS A 99 0.92 -0.92 7.61
C CYS A 99 1.05 -2.42 7.85
N LEU A 100 1.05 -2.88 9.09
CA LEU A 100 1.15 -4.31 9.44
C LEU A 100 -0.23 -4.85 9.83
N LEU A 101 -0.56 -6.06 9.36
CA LEU A 101 -1.87 -6.71 9.59
C LEU A 101 -2.12 -7.07 11.05
N HIS A 102 -1.07 -7.47 11.77
CA HIS A 102 -1.17 -8.06 13.11
C HIS A 102 -0.25 -7.41 14.13
N GLU A 103 0.48 -6.37 13.73
CA GLU A 103 1.45 -5.70 14.59
C GLU A 103 1.17 -4.20 14.63
N SER A 104 0.94 -3.72 15.86
CA SER A 104 0.99 -2.32 16.21
C SER A 104 2.10 -2.17 17.24
N GLY A 105 3.21 -1.56 16.83
CA GLY A 105 4.35 -1.26 17.68
C GLY A 105 4.87 0.14 17.37
N PRO A 106 5.67 0.74 18.27
CA PRO A 106 6.22 2.08 18.07
C PRO A 106 7.08 2.18 16.79
N ASP A 107 7.62 1.06 16.32
CA ASP A 107 8.48 0.97 15.14
C ASP A 107 7.75 0.48 13.88
N ALA A 108 6.44 0.20 13.96
CA ALA A 108 5.67 -0.29 12.83
C ALA A 108 5.58 0.78 11.73
N PRO A 109 5.85 0.44 10.46
CA PRO A 109 5.66 1.37 9.35
C PRO A 109 4.24 1.91 9.32
N LEU A 110 4.12 3.19 8.99
CA LEU A 110 2.88 3.95 9.08
C LEU A 110 2.41 4.36 7.70
N LYS A 111 1.12 4.62 7.58
CA LYS A 111 0.51 5.33 6.45
C LYS A 111 -0.42 6.41 6.98
N ILE A 112 -0.64 7.44 6.19
CA ILE A 112 -1.67 8.45 6.44
C ILE A 112 -2.72 8.40 5.35
N GLY A 113 -3.96 8.66 5.72
CA GLY A 113 -5.08 8.78 4.81
C GLY A 113 -5.92 10.01 5.13
N THR A 114 -6.56 10.53 4.09
CA THR A 114 -7.42 11.70 4.17
C THR A 114 -8.63 11.47 3.28
N THR A 115 -9.81 11.78 3.82
CA THR A 115 -11.09 11.74 3.10
C THR A 115 -11.52 13.15 2.80
N TYR A 116 -11.81 13.43 1.53
CA TYR A 116 -12.42 14.67 1.09
C TYR A 116 -13.81 14.40 0.51
N VAL A 117 -14.79 15.23 0.82
CA VAL A 117 -16.06 15.27 0.08
C VAL A 117 -15.89 16.08 -1.20
N VAL A 118 -16.52 15.61 -2.27
CA VAL A 118 -16.62 16.32 -3.55
C VAL A 118 -17.74 17.33 -3.44
N THR A 119 -17.41 18.59 -3.66
CA THR A 119 -18.32 19.74 -3.58
C THR A 119 -18.48 20.41 -4.94
N GLY A 120 -19.54 21.20 -5.11
CA GLY A 120 -19.83 21.90 -6.37
C GLY A 120 -20.44 21.02 -7.46
N ALA A 121 -20.69 19.74 -7.18
CA ALA A 121 -21.38 18.83 -8.09
C ALA A 121 -22.80 19.33 -8.40
N ILE A 122 -23.11 19.49 -9.69
CA ILE A 122 -24.43 19.91 -10.20
C ILE A 122 -25.23 18.74 -10.81
N ARG A 123 -24.60 17.58 -10.94
CA ARG A 123 -25.18 16.32 -11.41
C ARG A 123 -25.12 15.25 -10.31
N SER A 124 -25.79 14.12 -10.53
CA SER A 124 -25.68 12.96 -9.64
C SER A 124 -24.22 12.48 -9.52
N PRO A 125 -23.74 12.09 -8.32
CA PRO A 125 -22.40 11.53 -8.12
C PRO A 125 -22.00 10.43 -9.10
N HIS A 126 -22.92 9.51 -9.43
CA HIS A 126 -22.67 8.44 -10.39
C HIS A 126 -22.23 8.94 -11.78
N SER A 127 -22.71 10.12 -12.18
CA SER A 127 -22.35 10.70 -13.48
C SER A 127 -20.93 11.28 -13.53
N TYR A 128 -20.28 11.47 -12.37
CA TYR A 128 -18.91 11.97 -12.28
C TYR A 128 -17.86 10.85 -12.20
N LEU A 129 -18.22 9.60 -11.86
CA LEU A 129 -17.25 8.49 -11.83
C LEU A 129 -16.53 8.29 -13.19
N PRO A 130 -17.19 8.39 -14.36
CA PRO A 130 -16.48 8.36 -15.65
C PRO A 130 -15.48 9.51 -15.85
N ASP A 131 -15.75 10.68 -15.29
CA ASP A 131 -14.85 11.85 -15.37
C ASP A 131 -13.57 11.59 -14.55
N PHE A 132 -13.71 11.07 -13.32
CA PHE A 132 -12.58 10.64 -12.49
C PHE A 132 -11.75 9.54 -13.18
N ARG A 133 -12.41 8.55 -13.78
CA ARG A 133 -11.73 7.47 -14.51
C ARG A 133 -10.87 8.05 -15.63
N THR A 134 -11.45 8.96 -16.41
CA THR A 134 -10.78 9.61 -17.54
C THR A 134 -9.61 10.46 -17.05
N ALA A 135 -9.79 11.24 -15.99
CA ALA A 135 -8.72 12.05 -15.39
C ALA A 135 -7.52 11.19 -14.96
N TRP A 136 -7.76 10.12 -14.21
CA TRP A 136 -6.68 9.23 -13.76
C TRP A 136 -5.99 8.49 -14.91
N GLN A 137 -6.73 8.07 -15.93
CA GLN A 137 -6.14 7.49 -17.14
C GLN A 137 -5.26 8.50 -17.90
N GLN A 138 -5.65 9.77 -17.98
CA GLN A 138 -4.84 10.83 -18.60
C GLN A 138 -3.55 11.13 -17.81
N LEU A 139 -3.58 10.97 -16.49
CA LEU A 139 -2.39 11.07 -15.62
C LEU A 139 -1.50 9.81 -15.70
N GLY A 140 -1.93 8.78 -16.42
CA GLY A 140 -1.21 7.50 -16.54
C GLY A 140 -1.35 6.61 -15.30
N TRP A 141 -2.35 6.85 -14.46
CA TRP A 141 -2.57 6.09 -13.23
C TRP A 141 -3.51 4.90 -13.52
N PRO A 142 -3.10 3.64 -13.23
CA PRO A 142 -3.94 2.47 -13.44
C PRO A 142 -5.21 2.54 -12.60
N VAL A 143 -6.36 2.37 -13.25
CA VAL A 143 -7.69 2.39 -12.60
C VAL A 143 -8.24 0.97 -12.46
N THR A 144 -8.69 0.63 -11.26
CA THR A 144 -9.47 -0.57 -10.96
C THR A 144 -10.93 -0.17 -10.75
N TYR A 145 -11.79 -0.57 -11.69
CA TYR A 145 -13.23 -0.29 -11.65
C TYR A 145 -14.00 -1.42 -12.36
N ASP A 146 -14.93 -2.08 -11.68
CA ASP A 146 -15.96 -2.90 -12.30
C ASP A 146 -17.33 -2.44 -11.79
N GLU A 147 -18.01 -1.66 -12.63
CA GLU A 147 -19.33 -1.10 -12.35
C GLU A 147 -20.40 -2.15 -12.03
N ARG A 148 -20.19 -3.41 -12.46
CA ARG A 148 -21.14 -4.50 -12.21
C ARG A 148 -20.94 -5.15 -10.85
N ILE A 149 -19.75 -5.01 -10.26
CA ILE A 149 -19.41 -5.57 -8.95
C ILE A 149 -19.57 -4.53 -7.87
N ASN A 150 -19.01 -3.34 -8.08
CA ASN A 150 -19.11 -2.23 -7.14
C ASN A 150 -19.28 -0.90 -7.90
N PRO A 151 -20.52 -0.52 -8.26
CA PRO A 151 -20.78 0.67 -9.08
C PRO A 151 -20.41 1.99 -8.41
N ARG A 152 -20.19 1.97 -7.09
CA ARG A 152 -19.98 3.16 -6.26
C ARG A 152 -18.52 3.43 -5.93
N ILE A 153 -17.63 2.48 -6.15
CA ILE A 153 -16.22 2.57 -5.73
C ILE A 153 -15.32 2.41 -6.94
N MET A 154 -14.38 3.34 -7.09
CA MET A 154 -13.33 3.28 -8.09
C MET A 154 -11.98 3.59 -7.46
N LYS A 155 -10.98 2.75 -7.72
CA LYS A 155 -9.63 2.89 -7.16
C LYS A 155 -8.62 3.21 -8.26
N SER A 156 -7.63 4.02 -7.92
CA SER A 156 -6.44 4.25 -8.73
C SER A 156 -5.18 4.21 -7.86
N THR A 157 -4.02 4.06 -8.50
CA THR A 157 -2.72 4.09 -7.81
C THR A 157 -1.75 4.98 -8.58
N THR A 158 -1.17 5.96 -7.90
CA THR A 158 -0.20 6.88 -8.49
C THR A 158 1.15 6.18 -8.71
N PRO A 159 2.07 6.74 -9.53
CA PRO A 159 3.39 6.14 -9.77
C PRO A 159 4.25 6.01 -8.50
N ASP A 160 4.04 6.88 -7.53
CA ASP A 160 4.66 6.88 -6.19
C ASP A 160 3.80 6.13 -5.15
N HIS A 161 2.88 5.29 -5.61
CA HIS A 161 2.14 4.31 -4.81
C HIS A 161 1.12 4.87 -3.80
N PHE A 162 0.64 6.10 -4.00
CA PHE A 162 -0.56 6.57 -3.31
C PHE A 162 -1.77 5.83 -3.87
N THR A 163 -2.63 5.37 -2.98
CA THR A 163 -3.94 4.83 -3.36
C THR A 163 -4.97 5.94 -3.29
N ILE A 164 -5.71 6.14 -4.38
CA ILE A 164 -6.81 7.11 -4.44
C ILE A 164 -8.10 6.33 -4.73
N VAL A 165 -9.15 6.61 -3.98
CA VAL A 165 -10.47 5.97 -4.13
C VAL A 165 -11.52 7.05 -4.27
N ALA A 166 -12.32 6.99 -5.33
CA ALA A 166 -13.53 7.79 -5.45
C ALA A 166 -14.70 6.89 -5.06
N GLU A 167 -15.50 7.32 -4.10
CA GLU A 167 -16.56 6.52 -3.50
C GLU A 167 -17.86 7.33 -3.37
N ILE A 168 -18.98 6.67 -3.66
CA ILE A 168 -20.32 7.15 -3.34
C ILE A 168 -20.82 6.35 -2.12
N ALA A 169 -20.98 7.02 -1.00
CA ALA A 169 -21.47 6.44 0.25
C ALA A 169 -22.95 6.01 0.15
N ASP A 170 -23.44 5.21 1.11
CA ASP A 170 -24.82 4.71 1.11
C ASP A 170 -25.84 5.85 1.35
N ASN A 171 -25.44 6.88 2.08
CA ASN A 171 -26.23 8.11 2.25
C ASN A 171 -26.23 9.04 1.01
N GLY A 172 -25.45 8.71 -0.03
CA GLY A 172 -25.35 9.48 -1.27
C GLY A 172 -24.23 10.52 -1.29
N ASP A 173 -23.43 10.65 -0.22
CA ASP A 173 -22.24 11.51 -0.22
C ASP A 173 -21.24 11.01 -1.27
N PHE A 174 -20.57 11.95 -1.93
CA PHE A 174 -19.52 11.65 -2.90
C PHE A 174 -18.19 12.14 -2.37
N GLY A 175 -17.19 11.27 -2.34
CA GLY A 175 -15.91 11.57 -1.74
C GLY A 175 -14.75 10.92 -2.44
N VAL A 176 -13.58 11.38 -2.05
CA VAL A 176 -12.28 10.92 -2.52
C VAL A 176 -11.41 10.66 -1.30
N ASP A 177 -11.04 9.40 -1.11
CA ASP A 177 -10.01 9.01 -0.17
C ASP A 177 -8.66 8.99 -0.87
N ILE A 178 -7.64 9.50 -0.19
CA ILE A 178 -6.25 9.33 -0.62
C ILE A 178 -5.42 8.80 0.54
N THR A 179 -4.67 7.74 0.28
CA THR A 179 -3.81 7.07 1.27
C THR A 179 -2.39 7.00 0.75
N SER A 180 -1.43 7.36 1.61
CA SER A 180 0.00 7.29 1.30
C SER A 180 0.50 5.85 1.19
N PRO A 181 1.61 5.60 0.49
CA PRO A 181 2.40 4.39 0.74
C PRO A 181 2.88 4.37 2.19
N CYS A 182 3.33 3.20 2.62
CA CYS A 182 3.91 3.03 3.95
C CYS A 182 5.24 3.75 4.06
N PHE A 183 5.51 4.37 5.20
CA PHE A 183 6.76 5.07 5.52
C PHE A 183 7.28 4.68 6.91
N PRO A 184 8.58 4.85 7.21
CA PRO A 184 9.14 4.50 8.51
C PRO A 184 8.51 5.30 9.67
N SER A 185 8.24 4.67 10.81
CA SER A 185 7.67 5.38 11.97
C SER A 185 8.57 6.50 12.49
N ALA A 186 9.89 6.35 12.36
CA ALA A 186 10.87 7.38 12.70
C ALA A 186 10.73 8.67 11.86
N ALA A 187 10.03 8.60 10.72
CA ALA A 187 9.74 9.75 9.85
C ALA A 187 8.35 10.38 10.12
N GLN A 188 7.70 9.99 11.22
CA GLN A 188 6.47 10.61 11.71
C GLN A 188 6.72 12.05 12.22
N GLY A 189 5.71 12.90 12.09
CA GLY A 189 5.68 14.27 12.61
C GLY A 189 5.97 15.33 11.54
N ASN A 190 5.76 16.59 11.91
CA ASN A 190 6.07 17.79 11.12
C ASN A 190 5.21 18.02 9.85
N ALA A 191 4.11 17.29 9.68
CA ALA A 191 3.14 17.63 8.65
C ALA A 191 2.41 18.93 9.01
N ALA A 192 2.26 19.83 8.03
CA ALA A 192 1.34 20.95 8.17
C ALA A 192 -0.11 20.43 8.27
N PRO A 193 -1.04 21.20 8.87
CA PRO A 193 -2.45 20.83 8.83
C PRO A 193 -2.93 20.61 7.40
N THR A 194 -3.64 19.50 7.19
CA THR A 194 -4.31 19.22 5.92
C THR A 194 -5.24 20.37 5.57
N PRO A 195 -5.21 20.88 4.32
CA PRO A 195 -6.04 22.01 3.94
C PRO A 195 -7.52 21.62 4.00
N HIS A 196 -8.32 22.45 4.64
CA HIS A 196 -9.77 22.24 4.78
C HIS A 196 -10.48 22.19 3.42
N SER A 197 -9.96 22.88 2.40
CA SER A 197 -10.47 22.78 1.04
C SER A 197 -9.35 22.83 0.01
N ILE A 198 -9.60 22.17 -1.11
CA ILE A 198 -8.77 22.21 -2.31
C ILE A 198 -9.71 22.69 -3.43
N PRO A 199 -9.69 24.00 -3.77
CA PRO A 199 -10.50 24.51 -4.86
C PRO A 199 -10.00 23.98 -6.20
N HIS A 200 -10.86 24.00 -7.22
CA HIS A 200 -10.43 23.79 -8.59
C HIS A 200 -9.31 24.78 -8.96
N PRO A 201 -8.20 24.32 -9.55
CA PRO A 201 -7.09 25.18 -9.97
C PRO A 201 -7.41 26.06 -11.19
#